data_AF-A0A2P8WCK7-F1
#
_entry.id   AF-A0A2P8WCK7-F1
#
_cell.length_a   1.000
_cell.length_b   1.000
_cell.length_c   1.000
_cell.angle_alpha   90.00
_cell.angle_beta   90.00
_cell.angle_gamma   90.00
#
_symmetry.space_group_name_H-M   'P 1'
#
loop_
_entity.id
_entity.type
_entity.pdbx_description
1 polymer ?
#
loop_
_entity_poly.entity_id
_entity_poly.type
_entity_poly.pdbx_seq_one_letter_code
_entity_poly.pdbx_strand_id
1 'polypeptide(L)'
;MSQKIHELVDHLPKRGLTVMALNSLDKFAPGKWENLVGFDHTIKTVTGETDPAMVQAIGERAITLFNDKSEGYQRALWLYQTVDSASGALGTAALANSIGRDTFLGFLEKITPKPEKAQTIDLSVKLVTEVVAFCQINGIPGDSLGDFLKALGDYSGESATRMAALVCFDGVVPLGAHFTDKVLASMKGTNPSELEKNRTFKGVSEMIPGRDTMGKLGFMTESVESTKGWMDKLVSTKNITQSGVVDSLTRFVEVSKDKLDYLGAFLDMSVKYYEHTGIQTLARRLIERAVAEI
;
A
#
# COMPACT_ATOMS: atom_id res chain seq x y z
N MET A 1 -5.21 -0.71 24.40
CA MET A 1 -3.80 -1.13 24.48
C MET A 1 -3.05 -0.40 23.38
N SER A 2 -1.96 0.30 23.68
CA SER A 2 -1.14 0.90 22.63
C SER A 2 -0.51 -0.23 21.83
N GLN A 3 -0.71 -0.25 20.51
CA GLN A 3 0.04 -1.15 19.65
C GLN A 3 1.52 -0.84 19.83
N LYS A 4 2.36 -1.86 19.77
CA LYS A 4 3.81 -1.72 19.90
C LYS A 4 4.40 -1.89 18.51
N ILE A 5 4.95 -0.81 17.96
CA ILE A 5 5.56 -0.85 16.62
C ILE A 5 6.61 -1.96 16.48
N HIS A 6 7.38 -2.24 17.53
CA HIS A 6 8.36 -3.35 17.51
C HIS A 6 7.68 -4.71 17.31
N GLU A 7 6.60 -5.01 18.03
CA GLU A 7 5.85 -6.27 17.87
C GLU A 7 5.27 -6.38 16.45
N LEU A 8 4.80 -5.27 15.86
CA LEU A 8 4.29 -5.27 14.48
C LEU A 8 5.39 -5.61 13.48
N VAL A 9 6.58 -5.02 13.64
CA VAL A 9 7.74 -5.26 12.77
C VAL A 9 8.31 -6.67 12.94
N ASP A 10 8.31 -7.19 14.16
CA ASP A 10 8.77 -8.54 14.48
C ASP A 10 7.86 -9.62 13.88
N HIS A 11 6.55 -9.34 13.84
CA HIS A 11 5.55 -10.24 13.27
C HIS A 11 5.34 -10.11 11.76
N LEU A 12 6.03 -9.19 11.09
CA LEU A 12 5.96 -9.10 9.63
C LEU A 12 6.35 -10.44 8.97
N PRO A 13 5.59 -10.90 7.97
CA PRO A 13 5.90 -12.15 7.30
C PRO A 13 7.23 -12.05 6.56
N LYS A 14 8.14 -13.02 6.80
CA LYS A 14 9.40 -13.14 6.03
C LYS A 14 9.16 -13.73 4.62
N ARG A 15 8.07 -14.47 4.45
CA ARG A 15 7.65 -15.18 3.24
C ARG A 15 6.12 -15.23 3.17
N GLY A 16 5.57 -15.59 2.02
CA GLY A 16 4.12 -15.70 1.80
C GLY A 16 3.65 -14.84 0.63
N LEU A 17 2.35 -14.88 0.34
CA LEU A 17 1.79 -14.25 -0.86
C LEU A 17 2.10 -12.75 -0.96
N THR A 18 1.98 -11.99 0.14
CA THR A 18 2.33 -10.56 0.16
C THR A 18 3.79 -10.33 -0.22
N VAL A 19 4.71 -11.06 0.41
CA VAL A 19 6.16 -10.92 0.15
C VAL A 19 6.51 -11.36 -1.27
N MET A 20 5.90 -12.44 -1.76
CA MET A 20 6.10 -12.94 -3.12
C MET A 20 5.57 -11.95 -4.17
N ALA A 21 4.39 -11.36 -3.94
CA ALA A 21 3.83 -10.33 -4.80
C ALA A 21 4.74 -9.09 -4.82
N LEU A 22 5.19 -8.60 -3.67
CA LEU A 22 6.11 -7.46 -3.59
C LEU A 22 7.45 -7.73 -4.31
N ASN A 23 8.09 -8.89 -4.09
CA ASN A 23 9.31 -9.29 -4.80
C ASN A 23 9.10 -9.40 -6.33
N SER A 24 7.89 -9.73 -6.78
CA SER A 24 7.59 -9.78 -8.22
C SER A 24 7.75 -8.41 -8.91
N LEU A 25 7.65 -7.33 -8.13
CA LEU A 25 7.74 -5.95 -8.59
C LEU A 25 9.17 -5.41 -8.67
N ASP A 26 10.21 -6.16 -8.29
CA ASP A 26 11.60 -5.67 -8.28
C ASP A 26 12.06 -5.07 -9.62
N LYS A 27 11.53 -5.56 -10.75
CA LYS A 27 11.85 -5.00 -12.07
C LYS A 27 11.10 -3.68 -12.38
N PHE A 28 10.02 -3.40 -11.68
CA PHE A 28 9.14 -2.26 -11.89
C PHE A 28 9.35 -1.15 -10.85
N ALA A 29 9.58 -1.52 -9.59
CA ALA A 29 9.80 -0.56 -8.52
C ALA A 29 11.11 0.22 -8.73
N PRO A 30 11.14 1.51 -8.37
CA PRO A 30 12.40 2.25 -8.28
C PRO A 30 13.17 1.81 -7.01
N GLY A 31 14.44 1.43 -7.19
CA GLY A 31 15.31 0.95 -6.11
C GLY A 31 15.16 -0.54 -5.83
N LYS A 32 15.87 -1.03 -4.80
CA LYS A 32 15.72 -2.39 -4.28
C LYS A 32 14.87 -2.36 -3.03
N TRP A 33 13.85 -3.20 -2.98
CA TRP A 33 13.13 -3.49 -1.75
C TRP A 33 13.82 -4.63 -1.03
N GLU A 34 13.93 -4.49 0.29
CA GLU A 34 14.34 -5.58 1.17
C GLU A 34 13.22 -5.81 2.17
N ASN A 35 12.86 -7.08 2.36
CA ASN A 35 11.86 -7.44 3.37
C ASN A 35 12.48 -7.40 4.76
N LEU A 36 12.73 -6.19 5.27
CA LEU A 36 13.20 -5.97 6.64
C LEU A 36 12.10 -6.38 7.63
N VAL A 37 12.43 -7.40 8.42
CA VAL A 37 11.62 -7.97 9.49
C VAL A 37 12.50 -8.07 10.73
N GLY A 38 11.92 -7.80 11.89
CA GLY A 38 12.63 -7.71 13.16
C GLY A 38 13.04 -6.27 13.47
N PHE A 39 12.60 -5.73 14.61
CA PHE A 39 12.81 -4.32 14.96
C PHE A 39 14.30 -3.99 15.13
N ASP A 40 15.02 -4.77 15.94
CA ASP A 40 16.49 -4.63 16.11
C ASP A 40 17.25 -4.77 14.79
N HIS A 41 16.85 -5.73 13.96
CA HIS A 41 17.46 -5.93 12.64
C HIS A 41 17.22 -4.72 11.73
N THR A 42 16.02 -4.12 11.81
CA THR A 42 15.68 -2.91 11.09
C THR A 42 16.51 -1.73 11.59
N ILE A 43 16.68 -1.56 12.90
CA ILE A 43 17.54 -0.51 13.48
C ILE A 43 18.96 -0.63 12.92
N LYS A 44 19.58 -1.80 13.07
CA LYS A 44 20.95 -2.04 12.58
C LYS A 44 21.11 -1.79 11.09
N THR A 45 20.10 -2.16 10.29
CA THR A 45 20.14 -1.97 8.84
C THR A 45 19.99 -0.51 8.44
N VAL A 46 19.10 0.23 9.12
CA VAL A 46 18.81 1.63 8.80
C VAL A 46 19.93 2.55 9.27
N THR A 47 20.49 2.32 10.46
CA THR A 47 21.46 3.22 11.08
C THR A 47 22.91 2.79 10.88
N GLY A 48 23.16 1.52 10.56
CA GLY A 48 24.49 0.93 10.54
C GLY A 48 25.08 0.67 11.95
N GLU A 49 24.29 0.88 13.01
CA GLU A 49 24.73 0.74 14.39
C GLU A 49 24.94 -0.74 14.76
N THR A 50 25.97 -1.02 15.57
CA THR A 50 26.29 -2.36 16.04
C THR A 50 26.42 -2.47 17.56
N ASP A 51 26.59 -1.34 18.27
CA ASP A 51 26.59 -1.29 19.73
C ASP A 51 25.19 -1.65 20.27
N PRO A 52 25.05 -2.74 21.05
CA PRO A 52 23.77 -3.12 21.65
C PRO A 52 23.11 -2.01 22.48
N ALA A 53 23.90 -1.18 23.18
CA ALA A 53 23.35 -0.10 24.00
C ALA A 53 22.71 1.01 23.14
N MET A 54 23.37 1.38 22.04
CA MET A 54 22.83 2.38 21.11
C MET A 54 21.62 1.84 20.34
N VAL A 55 21.65 0.57 19.90
CA VAL A 55 20.48 -0.08 19.27
C VAL A 55 19.27 -0.05 20.21
N GLN A 56 19.47 -0.37 21.49
CA GLN A 56 18.41 -0.32 22.49
C GLN A 56 17.87 1.10 22.67
N ALA A 57 18.75 2.11 22.81
CA ALA A 57 18.34 3.51 23.00
C ALA A 57 17.50 4.03 21.82
N ILE A 58 17.93 3.74 20.59
CA ILE A 58 17.16 4.07 19.37
C ILE A 58 15.79 3.38 19.39
N GLY A 59 15.74 2.10 19.76
CA GLY A 59 14.50 1.34 19.85
C GLY A 59 13.52 1.93 20.87
N GLU A 60 13.98 2.26 22.08
CA GLU A 60 13.15 2.88 23.12
C GLU A 60 12.63 4.26 22.70
N ARG A 61 13.47 5.07 22.03
CA ARG A 61 13.05 6.37 21.53
C ARG A 61 12.02 6.24 20.40
N ALA A 62 12.22 5.33 19.46
CA ALA A 62 11.27 5.04 18.39
C ALA A 62 9.91 4.57 18.94
N ILE A 63 9.90 3.72 19.98
CA ILE A 63 8.69 3.30 20.68
C ILE A 63 7.99 4.48 21.36
N THR A 64 8.75 5.40 21.95
CA THR A 64 8.21 6.62 22.58
C THR A 64 7.52 7.50 21.54
N LEU A 65 8.21 7.79 20.42
CA LEU A 65 7.68 8.58 19.31
C LEU A 65 6.39 7.96 18.72
N PHE A 66 6.35 6.62 18.57
CA PHE A 66 5.15 5.95 18.07
C PHE A 66 3.95 6.05 19.02
N ASN A 67 4.19 6.11 20.33
CA ASN A 67 3.14 6.14 21.33
C ASN A 67 2.65 7.54 21.69
N ASP A 68 3.37 8.57 21.25
CA ASP A 68 2.90 9.95 21.38
C ASP A 68 1.72 10.19 20.43
N LYS A 69 0.55 10.51 20.99
CA LYS A 69 -0.68 10.74 20.22
C LYS A 69 -0.67 12.06 19.45
N SER A 70 0.19 13.00 19.85
CA SER A 70 0.40 14.23 19.09
C SER A 70 1.08 13.93 17.75
N GLU A 71 1.87 12.85 17.70
CA GLU A 71 2.46 12.34 16.46
C GLU A 71 1.42 11.62 15.59
N GLY A 72 1.65 11.59 14.27
CA GLY A 72 0.71 11.00 13.31
C GLY A 72 0.91 9.50 13.04
N TYR A 73 1.91 8.85 13.63
CA TYR A 73 2.31 7.48 13.28
C TYR A 73 1.22 6.44 13.51
N GLN A 74 0.46 6.51 14.61
CA GLN A 74 -0.65 5.57 14.86
C GLN A 74 -1.80 5.74 13.88
N ARG A 75 -2.08 6.99 13.47
CA ARG A 75 -3.11 7.28 12.46
C ARG A 75 -2.68 6.78 11.08
N ALA A 76 -1.41 6.95 10.73
CA ALA A 76 -0.85 6.39 9.50
C ALA A 76 -0.88 4.85 9.51
N LEU A 77 -0.54 4.20 10.62
CA LEU A 77 -0.68 2.75 10.75
C LEU A 77 -2.12 2.29 10.54
N TRP A 78 -3.07 2.94 11.23
CA TRP A 78 -4.48 2.62 11.09
C TRP A 78 -4.97 2.76 9.65
N LEU A 79 -4.54 3.81 8.94
CA LEU A 79 -4.83 4.01 7.52
C LEU A 79 -4.34 2.83 6.66
N TYR A 80 -3.08 2.44 6.84
CA TYR A 80 -2.47 1.32 6.10
C TYR A 80 -3.14 -0.02 6.38
N GLN A 81 -3.48 -0.32 7.63
CA GLN A 81 -4.18 -1.55 7.98
C GLN A 81 -5.63 -1.57 7.49
N THR A 82 -6.30 -0.42 7.56
CA THR A 82 -7.74 -0.32 7.23
C THR A 82 -7.98 -0.44 5.73
N VAL A 83 -7.16 0.22 4.90
CA VAL A 83 -7.36 0.21 3.45
C VAL A 83 -7.17 -1.19 2.84
N ASP A 84 -6.26 -1.99 3.42
CA ASP A 84 -6.02 -3.37 3.02
C ASP A 84 -7.07 -4.35 3.59
N SER A 85 -7.58 -4.10 4.80
CA SER A 85 -8.55 -4.97 5.47
C SER A 85 -9.97 -4.77 4.95
N ALA A 86 -10.36 -3.53 4.63
CA ALA A 86 -11.69 -3.20 4.10
C ALA A 86 -11.97 -3.87 2.74
N SER A 87 -10.91 -4.22 2.01
CA SER A 87 -10.94 -4.93 0.73
C SER A 87 -11.12 -6.46 0.87
N GLY A 88 -10.87 -7.05 2.04
CA GLY A 88 -10.64 -8.49 2.22
C GLY A 88 -11.63 -9.28 3.09
N ALA A 89 -12.84 -8.77 3.35
CA ALA A 89 -13.73 -9.31 4.40
C ALA A 89 -14.27 -10.74 4.22
N LEU A 90 -13.91 -11.51 3.18
CA LEU A 90 -14.35 -12.89 3.00
C LEU A 90 -13.23 -13.70 2.32
N GLY A 91 -12.58 -14.66 3.03
CA GLY A 91 -11.86 -15.76 2.36
C GLY A 91 -10.45 -16.13 2.88
N THR A 92 -9.86 -15.39 3.81
CA THR A 92 -8.47 -15.63 4.24
C THR A 92 -8.22 -17.00 4.91
N ALA A 93 -9.22 -17.57 5.58
CA ALA A 93 -9.09 -18.89 6.22
C ALA A 93 -8.88 -20.04 5.21
N ALA A 94 -9.39 -19.93 3.97
CA ALA A 94 -9.25 -20.96 2.94
C ALA A 94 -7.87 -20.91 2.23
N LEU A 95 -7.22 -19.74 2.24
CA LEU A 95 -5.93 -19.53 1.57
C LEU A 95 -4.73 -20.05 2.35
N ALA A 96 -4.84 -20.21 3.67
CA ALA A 96 -3.78 -20.75 4.51
C ALA A 96 -3.31 -22.15 4.06
N ASN A 97 -4.19 -22.91 3.39
CA ASN A 97 -3.91 -24.24 2.84
C ASN A 97 -3.69 -24.26 1.32
N SER A 98 -3.74 -23.10 0.65
CA SER A 98 -3.67 -22.98 -0.81
C SER A 98 -2.22 -22.85 -1.28
N ILE A 99 -1.46 -23.94 -1.18
CA ILE A 99 -0.07 -24.05 -1.66
C ILE A 99 0.00 -24.85 -2.97
N GLY A 100 -1.10 -25.50 -3.39
CA GLY A 100 -1.20 -26.32 -4.61
C GLY A 100 -1.96 -25.67 -5.77
N ARG A 101 -1.57 -26.00 -7.01
CA ARG A 101 -2.12 -25.49 -8.29
C ARG A 101 -3.65 -25.66 -8.39
N ASP A 102 -4.16 -26.84 -8.07
CA ASP A 102 -5.59 -27.16 -8.18
C ASP A 102 -6.43 -26.43 -7.12
N THR A 103 -5.86 -26.21 -5.94
CA THR A 103 -6.49 -25.45 -4.86
C THR A 103 -6.60 -23.97 -5.23
N PHE A 104 -5.57 -23.42 -5.89
CA PHE A 104 -5.56 -22.04 -6.38
C PHE A 104 -6.56 -21.84 -7.53
N LEU A 105 -6.58 -22.73 -8.54
CA LEU A 105 -7.53 -22.62 -9.66
C LEU A 105 -8.99 -22.78 -9.22
N GLY A 106 -9.27 -23.75 -8.36
CA GLY A 106 -10.60 -23.94 -7.77
C GLY A 106 -11.01 -22.83 -6.80
N PHE A 107 -10.04 -22.08 -6.27
CA PHE A 107 -10.28 -20.86 -5.50
C PHE A 107 -10.64 -19.68 -6.43
N LEU A 108 -9.89 -19.46 -7.51
CA LEU A 108 -10.18 -18.39 -8.48
C LEU A 108 -11.60 -18.50 -9.06
N GLU A 109 -12.09 -19.71 -9.33
CA GLU A 109 -13.45 -19.94 -9.86
C GLU A 109 -14.57 -19.49 -8.91
N LYS A 110 -14.28 -19.32 -7.63
CA LYS A 110 -15.23 -18.82 -6.62
C LYS A 110 -15.13 -17.32 -6.37
N ILE A 111 -14.16 -16.65 -6.99
CA ILE A 111 -13.97 -15.20 -6.86
C ILE A 111 -14.80 -14.51 -7.94
N THR A 112 -15.58 -13.51 -7.55
CA THR A 112 -16.23 -12.62 -8.52
C THR A 112 -15.33 -11.41 -8.75
N PRO A 113 -14.87 -11.14 -9.99
CA PRO A 113 -14.15 -9.91 -10.29
C PRO A 113 -14.96 -8.68 -9.88
N LYS A 114 -14.29 -7.69 -9.29
CA LYS A 114 -14.96 -6.44 -8.93
C LYS A 114 -15.32 -5.66 -10.20
N PRO A 115 -16.46 -4.96 -10.24
CA PRO A 115 -16.78 -4.03 -11.33
C PRO A 115 -15.70 -2.95 -11.49
N GLU A 116 -15.43 -2.52 -12.73
CA GLU A 116 -14.40 -1.51 -13.07
C GLU A 116 -14.50 -0.24 -12.21
N LYS A 117 -15.73 0.23 -11.96
CA LYS A 117 -16.00 1.40 -11.12
C LYS A 117 -15.59 1.19 -9.66
N ALA A 118 -15.78 -0.01 -9.12
CA ALA A 118 -15.34 -0.34 -7.76
C ALA A 118 -13.81 -0.38 -7.67
N GLN A 119 -13.14 -0.97 -8.67
CA GLN A 119 -11.68 -0.97 -8.78
C GLN A 119 -11.10 0.46 -8.84
N THR A 120 -11.73 1.34 -9.62
CA THR A 120 -11.36 2.75 -9.70
C THR A 120 -11.45 3.45 -8.33
N ILE A 121 -12.54 3.23 -7.61
CA ILE A 121 -12.72 3.83 -6.27
C ILE A 121 -11.68 3.25 -5.32
N ASP A 122 -11.47 1.93 -5.30
CA ASP A 122 -10.50 1.28 -4.41
C ASP A 122 -9.07 1.81 -4.64
N LEU A 123 -8.63 1.93 -5.90
CA LEU A 123 -7.35 2.56 -6.25
C LEU A 123 -7.27 4.00 -5.76
N SER A 124 -8.32 4.79 -5.99
CA SER A 124 -8.37 6.20 -5.59
C SER A 124 -8.33 6.36 -4.07
N VAL A 125 -8.99 5.46 -3.32
CA VAL A 125 -8.95 5.41 -1.87
C VAL A 125 -7.55 5.04 -1.38
N LYS A 126 -6.93 4.01 -1.95
CA LYS A 126 -5.55 3.60 -1.63
C LYS A 126 -4.54 4.73 -1.89
N LEU A 127 -4.69 5.44 -2.99
CA LEU A 127 -3.86 6.61 -3.31
C LEU A 127 -4.02 7.72 -2.28
N VAL A 128 -5.26 8.15 -1.99
CA VAL A 128 -5.48 9.23 -1.01
C VAL A 128 -5.07 8.81 0.40
N THR A 129 -5.19 7.51 0.72
CA THR A 129 -4.66 6.94 1.96
C THR A 129 -3.15 7.15 2.06
N GLU A 130 -2.39 6.95 0.97
CA GLU A 130 -0.95 7.23 0.97
C GLU A 130 -0.66 8.72 1.19
N VAL A 131 -1.39 9.62 0.53
CA VAL A 131 -1.26 11.08 0.71
C VAL A 131 -1.47 11.45 2.18
N VAL A 132 -2.58 11.00 2.77
CA VAL A 132 -2.93 11.35 4.16
C VAL A 132 -1.93 10.72 5.12
N ALA A 133 -1.53 9.46 4.92
CA ALA A 133 -0.54 8.79 5.76
C ALA A 133 0.82 9.50 5.70
N PHE A 134 1.26 9.92 4.50
CA PHE A 134 2.45 10.75 4.33
C PHE A 134 2.35 12.03 5.16
N CYS A 135 1.22 12.73 5.09
CA CYS A 135 1.04 13.96 5.86
C CYS A 135 1.11 13.72 7.37
N GLN A 136 0.46 12.66 7.86
CA GLN A 136 0.48 12.27 9.27
C GLN A 136 1.90 11.94 9.75
N ILE A 137 2.67 11.17 8.98
CA ILE A 137 4.04 10.76 9.31
C ILE A 137 4.98 11.97 9.41
N ASN A 138 4.75 12.99 8.60
CA ASN A 138 5.61 14.18 8.53
C ASN A 138 5.08 15.35 9.37
N GLY A 139 4.00 15.16 10.14
CA GLY A 139 3.42 16.22 10.98
C GLY A 139 2.86 17.42 10.21
N ILE A 140 2.50 17.24 8.95
CA ILE A 140 1.91 18.28 8.10
C ILE A 140 0.38 18.10 7.98
N PRO A 141 -0.38 19.17 7.65
CA PRO A 141 -1.82 19.07 7.39
C PRO A 141 -2.13 17.99 6.35
N GLY A 142 -3.24 17.26 6.57
CA GLY A 142 -3.61 16.05 5.81
C GLY A 142 -3.93 16.25 4.32
N ASP A 143 -3.91 17.49 3.84
CA ASP A 143 -4.25 17.92 2.49
C ASP A 143 -3.05 18.44 1.68
N SER A 144 -1.81 18.30 2.18
CA SER A 144 -0.62 18.80 1.48
C SER A 144 -0.17 17.92 0.31
N LEU A 145 -0.90 18.02 -0.82
CA LEU A 145 -0.56 17.33 -2.08
C LEU A 145 0.78 17.77 -2.66
N GLY A 146 1.14 19.06 -2.51
CA GLY A 146 2.39 19.59 -3.04
C GLY A 146 3.63 18.97 -2.38
N ASP A 147 3.58 18.76 -1.06
CA ASP A 147 4.68 18.12 -0.32
C ASP A 147 4.73 16.62 -0.62
N PHE A 148 3.57 15.98 -0.73
CA PHE A 148 3.49 14.58 -1.15
C PHE A 148 4.12 14.36 -2.54
N LEU A 149 3.79 15.20 -3.54
CA LEU A 149 4.34 15.08 -4.90
C LEU A 149 5.85 15.24 -4.94
N LYS A 150 6.41 16.17 -4.14
CA LYS A 150 7.86 16.33 -4.02
C LYS A 150 8.48 15.06 -3.45
N ALA A 151 7.94 14.56 -2.34
CA ALA A 151 8.43 13.36 -1.68
C ALA A 151 8.32 12.12 -2.58
N LEU A 152 7.28 12.02 -3.41
CA LEU A 152 7.08 10.90 -4.33
C LEU A 152 8.22 10.75 -5.36
N GLY A 153 8.92 11.84 -5.68
CA GLY A 153 10.14 11.81 -6.49
C GLY A 153 11.32 11.11 -5.80
N ASP A 154 11.35 11.13 -4.47
CA ASP A 154 12.40 10.60 -3.60
C ASP A 154 12.00 9.28 -2.92
N TYR A 155 10.80 8.75 -3.23
CA TYR A 155 10.35 7.47 -2.72
C TYR A 155 11.35 6.37 -3.09
N SER A 156 11.73 5.59 -2.08
CA SER A 156 12.62 4.44 -2.19
C SER A 156 12.16 3.31 -1.26
N GLY A 157 12.79 2.14 -1.37
CA GLY A 157 12.54 0.99 -0.50
C GLY A 157 11.07 0.60 -0.42
N GLU A 158 10.54 0.50 0.79
CA GLU A 158 9.17 0.07 1.06
C GLU A 158 8.10 1.03 0.51
N SER A 159 8.33 2.35 0.52
CA SER A 159 7.34 3.32 0.03
C SER A 159 7.27 3.36 -1.50
N ALA A 160 8.43 3.27 -2.17
CA ALA A 160 8.50 3.08 -3.62
C ALA A 160 7.80 1.80 -4.06
N THR A 161 8.01 0.71 -3.32
CA THR A 161 7.43 -0.59 -3.65
C THR A 161 5.92 -0.61 -3.41
N ARG A 162 5.43 0.05 -2.35
CA ARG A 162 3.99 0.25 -2.13
C ARG A 162 3.33 0.98 -3.30
N MET A 163 3.93 2.06 -3.78
CA MET A 163 3.40 2.81 -4.91
C MET A 163 3.51 2.05 -6.24
N ALA A 164 4.58 1.27 -6.43
CA ALA A 164 4.67 0.35 -7.57
C ALA A 164 3.59 -0.74 -7.52
N ALA A 165 3.28 -1.26 -6.33
CA ALA A 165 2.22 -2.24 -6.12
C ALA A 165 0.83 -1.64 -6.40
N LEU A 166 0.56 -0.42 -5.95
CA LEU A 166 -0.66 0.32 -6.31
C LEU A 166 -0.81 0.44 -7.83
N VAL A 167 0.24 0.90 -8.52
CA VAL A 167 0.22 1.05 -9.98
C VAL A 167 0.05 -0.29 -10.69
N CYS A 168 0.74 -1.33 -10.25
CA CYS A 168 0.72 -2.63 -10.94
C CYS A 168 -0.55 -3.43 -10.63
N PHE A 169 -0.89 -3.61 -9.35
CA PHE A 169 -1.93 -4.53 -8.89
C PHE A 169 -3.33 -3.91 -8.92
N ASP A 170 -3.47 -2.64 -8.54
CA ASP A 170 -4.77 -1.95 -8.52
C ASP A 170 -5.02 -1.13 -9.80
N GLY A 171 -3.95 -0.73 -10.50
CA GLY A 171 -4.02 0.03 -11.74
C GLY A 171 -3.95 -0.86 -12.98
N VAL A 172 -2.73 -1.23 -13.37
CA VAL A 172 -2.46 -1.87 -14.66
C VAL A 172 -3.17 -3.21 -14.79
N VAL A 173 -3.10 -4.11 -13.80
CA VAL A 173 -3.73 -5.44 -13.88
C VAL A 173 -5.24 -5.34 -14.15
N PRO A 174 -6.05 -4.64 -13.34
CA PRO A 174 -7.51 -4.60 -13.55
C PRO A 174 -7.96 -3.60 -14.62
N LEU A 175 -7.23 -2.50 -14.87
CA LEU A 175 -7.71 -1.39 -15.70
C LEU A 175 -6.91 -1.16 -16.99
N GLY A 176 -5.74 -1.79 -17.13
CA GLY A 176 -4.86 -1.68 -18.30
C GLY A 176 -3.81 -0.58 -18.21
N ALA A 177 -2.95 -0.47 -19.23
CA ALA A 177 -1.82 0.46 -19.21
C ALA A 177 -2.21 1.96 -19.16
N HIS A 178 -3.43 2.30 -19.61
CA HIS A 178 -4.01 3.65 -19.56
C HIS A 178 -4.96 3.84 -18.37
N PHE A 179 -4.72 3.13 -17.26
CA PHE A 179 -5.63 3.15 -16.11
C PHE A 179 -5.85 4.54 -15.52
N THR A 180 -4.84 5.41 -15.54
CA THR A 180 -4.92 6.75 -14.93
C THR A 180 -6.00 7.61 -15.57
N ASP A 181 -6.13 7.57 -16.90
CA ASP A 181 -7.18 8.27 -17.64
C ASP A 181 -8.57 7.70 -17.30
N LYS A 182 -8.69 6.37 -17.21
CA LYS A 182 -9.93 5.70 -16.83
C LYS A 182 -10.36 6.05 -15.41
N VAL A 183 -9.41 6.01 -14.46
CA VAL A 183 -9.63 6.37 -13.06
C VAL A 183 -10.12 7.81 -12.97
N LEU A 184 -9.42 8.75 -13.62
CA LEU A 184 -9.79 10.16 -13.58
C LEU A 184 -11.17 10.43 -14.19
N ALA A 185 -11.48 9.82 -15.34
CA ALA A 185 -12.78 9.96 -15.98
C ALA A 185 -13.91 9.39 -15.10
N SER A 186 -13.69 8.21 -14.52
CA SER A 186 -14.66 7.55 -13.64
C SER A 186 -14.85 8.31 -12.32
N MET A 187 -13.79 8.89 -11.75
CA MET A 187 -13.89 9.74 -10.55
C MET A 187 -14.68 11.03 -10.85
N LYS A 188 -14.41 11.71 -11.97
CA LYS A 188 -15.17 12.91 -12.41
C LYS A 188 -16.65 12.61 -12.69
N GLY A 189 -16.98 11.37 -13.04
CA GLY A 189 -18.36 10.90 -13.25
C GLY A 189 -19.00 10.20 -12.04
N THR A 190 -18.28 10.07 -10.93
CA THR A 190 -18.80 9.42 -9.71
C THR A 190 -19.59 10.42 -8.88
N ASN A 191 -20.70 9.98 -8.28
CA ASN A 191 -21.44 10.80 -7.33
C ASN A 191 -21.18 10.36 -5.87
N PRO A 192 -21.43 11.23 -4.87
CA PRO A 192 -21.21 10.91 -3.46
C PRO A 192 -21.86 9.61 -2.97
N SER A 193 -23.08 9.30 -3.44
CA SER A 193 -23.81 8.10 -3.00
C SER A 193 -23.17 6.79 -3.44
N GLU A 194 -22.42 6.81 -4.54
CA GLU A 194 -21.68 5.66 -5.04
C GLU A 194 -20.40 5.46 -4.23
N LEU A 195 -19.73 6.55 -3.88
CA LEU A 195 -18.55 6.54 -3.02
C LEU A 195 -18.90 5.98 -1.62
N GLU A 196 -20.03 6.38 -1.05
CA GLU A 196 -20.53 5.86 0.22
C GLU A 196 -20.89 4.37 0.19
N LYS A 197 -21.11 3.76 -0.97
CA LYS A 197 -21.34 2.31 -1.07
C LYS A 197 -20.04 1.52 -1.04
N ASN A 198 -18.91 2.15 -1.34
CA ASN A 198 -17.61 1.51 -1.33
C ASN A 198 -17.12 1.27 0.11
N ARG A 199 -16.74 0.01 0.42
CA ARG A 199 -16.32 -0.40 1.76
C ARG A 199 -14.97 0.18 2.15
N THR A 200 -14.03 0.23 1.20
CA THR A 200 -12.69 0.77 1.38
C THR A 200 -12.77 2.26 1.73
N PHE A 201 -13.55 3.03 0.98
CA PHE A 201 -13.83 4.43 1.27
C PHE A 201 -14.40 4.60 2.67
N LYS A 202 -15.47 3.87 3.01
CA LYS A 202 -16.08 3.93 4.35
C LYS A 202 -15.07 3.72 5.46
N GLY A 203 -14.17 2.75 5.31
CA GLY A 203 -13.15 2.42 6.30
C GLY A 203 -12.24 3.58 6.66
N VAL A 204 -11.83 4.41 5.68
CA VAL A 204 -10.86 5.50 5.89
C VAL A 204 -11.45 6.90 5.74
N SER A 205 -12.75 7.00 5.42
CA SER A 205 -13.39 8.26 5.01
C SER A 205 -13.26 9.38 6.03
N GLU A 206 -13.20 9.08 7.32
CA GLU A 206 -13.06 10.08 8.39
C GLU A 206 -11.73 10.84 8.32
N MET A 207 -10.69 10.23 7.75
CA MET A 207 -9.36 10.81 7.62
C MET A 207 -9.13 11.51 6.27
N ILE A 208 -10.03 11.31 5.30
CA ILE A 208 -9.93 11.97 3.99
C ILE A 208 -10.35 13.44 4.13
N PRO A 209 -9.50 14.41 3.74
CA PRO A 209 -9.85 15.82 3.71
C PRO A 209 -11.13 16.11 2.92
N GLY A 210 -11.97 16.98 3.48
CA GLY A 210 -13.27 17.36 2.90
C GLY A 210 -14.37 17.39 3.95
N ARG A 211 -15.20 18.44 3.93
CA ARG A 211 -16.28 18.64 4.92
C ARG A 211 -17.40 17.60 4.81
N ASP A 212 -17.66 17.12 3.60
CA ASP A 212 -18.68 16.14 3.27
C ASP A 212 -18.15 15.17 2.21
N THR A 213 -18.95 14.17 1.83
CA THR A 213 -18.59 13.17 0.81
C THR A 213 -18.25 13.81 -0.54
N MET A 214 -18.85 14.95 -0.90
CA MET A 214 -18.54 15.65 -2.15
C MET A 214 -17.16 16.31 -2.07
N GLY A 215 -16.83 16.96 -0.95
CA GLY A 215 -15.49 17.50 -0.70
C GLY A 215 -14.42 16.43 -0.70
N LYS A 216 -14.70 15.27 -0.08
CA LYS A 216 -13.79 14.10 -0.07
C LYS A 216 -13.56 13.53 -1.47
N LEU A 217 -14.63 13.41 -2.26
CA LEU A 217 -14.54 13.02 -3.66
C LEU A 217 -13.70 14.03 -4.47
N GLY A 218 -13.87 15.33 -4.21
CA GLY A 218 -13.06 16.39 -4.81
C GLY A 218 -11.58 16.22 -4.51
N PHE A 219 -11.22 16.06 -3.23
CA PHE A 219 -9.83 15.85 -2.81
C PHE A 219 -9.22 14.57 -3.38
N MET A 220 -9.99 13.47 -3.42
CA MET A 220 -9.55 12.22 -4.07
C MET A 220 -9.29 12.43 -5.57
N THR A 221 -10.16 13.18 -6.25
CA THR A 221 -10.02 13.48 -7.68
C THR A 221 -8.77 14.31 -7.94
N GLU A 222 -8.54 15.35 -7.13
CA GLU A 222 -7.34 16.19 -7.18
C GLU A 222 -6.06 15.38 -6.90
N SER A 223 -6.11 14.44 -5.96
CA SER A 223 -5.00 13.53 -5.65
C SER A 223 -4.62 12.66 -6.84
N VAL A 224 -5.61 12.08 -7.54
CA VAL A 224 -5.39 11.30 -8.77
C VAL A 224 -4.81 12.18 -9.87
N GLU A 225 -5.40 13.35 -10.11
CA GLU A 225 -4.96 14.28 -11.16
C GLU A 225 -3.51 14.74 -10.93
N SER A 226 -3.17 15.06 -9.69
CA SER A 226 -1.84 15.48 -9.25
C SER A 226 -0.77 14.41 -9.46
N THR A 227 -1.11 13.14 -9.18
CA THR A 227 -0.15 12.01 -9.20
C THR A 227 -0.11 11.27 -10.53
N LYS A 228 -1.05 11.55 -11.43
CA LYS A 228 -1.15 10.95 -12.78
C LYS A 228 0.19 10.96 -13.52
N GLY A 229 0.85 12.12 -13.57
CA GLY A 229 2.11 12.27 -14.30
C GLY A 229 3.22 11.34 -13.78
N TRP A 230 3.27 11.12 -12.47
CA TRP A 230 4.21 10.18 -11.86
C TRP A 230 3.85 8.73 -12.20
N MET A 231 2.58 8.34 -12.08
CA MET A 231 2.12 6.98 -12.40
C MET A 231 2.34 6.63 -13.88
N ASP A 232 2.00 7.54 -14.80
CA ASP A 232 2.20 7.35 -16.24
C ASP A 232 3.69 7.26 -16.60
N LYS A 233 4.52 8.09 -15.95
CA LYS A 233 5.97 8.01 -16.10
C LYS A 233 6.53 6.68 -15.62
N LEU A 234 6.03 6.14 -14.49
CA LEU A 234 6.43 4.84 -14.00
C LEU A 234 6.07 3.74 -15.00
N VAL A 235 4.82 3.71 -15.48
CA VAL A 235 4.34 2.74 -16.47
C VAL A 235 5.18 2.77 -17.75
N SER A 236 5.39 3.97 -18.31
CA SER A 236 6.14 4.14 -19.55
C SER A 236 7.64 3.83 -19.39
N THR A 237 8.29 4.35 -18.36
CA THR A 237 9.75 4.18 -18.15
C THR A 237 10.11 2.71 -17.87
N LYS A 238 9.23 1.97 -17.19
CA LYS A 238 9.45 0.57 -16.83
C LYS A 238 8.78 -0.41 -17.80
N ASN A 239 8.16 0.08 -18.88
CA ASN A 239 7.39 -0.70 -19.85
C ASN A 239 6.39 -1.66 -19.16
N ILE A 240 5.66 -1.15 -18.17
CA ILE A 240 4.70 -1.96 -17.41
C ILE A 240 3.52 -2.29 -18.30
N THR A 241 3.28 -3.59 -18.51
CA THR A 241 2.13 -4.11 -19.23
C THR A 241 1.37 -5.08 -18.34
N GLN A 242 0.07 -5.27 -18.60
CA GLN A 242 -0.74 -6.28 -17.90
C GLN A 242 -0.07 -7.65 -17.95
N SER A 243 0.34 -8.11 -19.14
CA SER A 243 1.04 -9.38 -19.28
C SER A 243 2.38 -9.39 -18.54
N GLY A 244 3.13 -8.29 -18.56
CA GLY A 244 4.42 -8.20 -17.88
C GLY A 244 4.32 -8.32 -16.36
N VAL A 245 3.27 -7.76 -15.75
CA VAL A 245 2.97 -7.88 -14.30
C VAL A 245 2.51 -9.30 -13.98
N VAL A 246 1.66 -9.88 -14.82
CA VAL A 246 1.19 -11.26 -14.65
C VAL A 246 2.35 -12.23 -14.76
N ASP A 247 3.18 -12.10 -15.79
CA ASP A 247 4.36 -12.94 -16.00
C ASP A 247 5.36 -12.84 -14.83
N SER A 248 5.43 -11.70 -14.13
CA SER A 248 6.25 -11.59 -12.92
C SER A 248 5.67 -12.31 -11.71
N LEU A 249 4.34 -12.32 -11.59
CA LEU A 249 3.60 -13.06 -10.57
C LEU A 249 3.61 -14.56 -10.87
N THR A 250 3.59 -14.97 -12.14
CA THR A 250 3.49 -16.38 -12.52
C THR A 250 4.74 -17.21 -12.27
N ARG A 251 5.90 -16.55 -12.07
CA ARG A 251 7.10 -17.20 -11.50
C ARG A 251 6.84 -17.84 -10.13
N PHE A 252 5.74 -17.46 -9.48
CA PHE A 252 5.36 -17.87 -8.15
C PHE A 252 3.99 -18.58 -8.10
N VAL A 253 3.12 -18.36 -9.11
CA VAL A 253 1.78 -18.96 -9.24
C VAL A 253 1.45 -19.18 -10.73
N GLU A 254 1.39 -20.39 -11.26
CA GLU A 254 1.02 -20.59 -12.67
C GLU A 254 -0.46 -20.20 -12.93
N VAL A 255 -0.66 -18.98 -13.44
CA VAL A 255 -1.98 -18.42 -13.82
C VAL A 255 -2.06 -18.29 -15.34
N SER A 256 -3.17 -18.71 -15.91
CA SER A 256 -3.45 -18.57 -17.33
C SER A 256 -3.97 -17.15 -17.66
N LYS A 257 -3.63 -16.64 -18.85
CA LYS A 257 -3.92 -15.24 -19.27
C LYS A 257 -5.42 -14.95 -19.48
N ASP A 258 -6.26 -15.97 -19.52
CA ASP A 258 -7.72 -15.89 -19.58
C ASP A 258 -8.37 -15.63 -18.20
N LYS A 259 -7.59 -15.64 -17.11
CA LYS A 259 -8.09 -15.41 -15.74
C LYS A 259 -7.59 -14.10 -15.11
N LEU A 260 -7.23 -13.10 -15.91
CA LEU A 260 -6.67 -11.81 -15.43
C LEU A 260 -7.60 -11.07 -14.47
N ASP A 261 -8.90 -11.04 -14.76
CA ASP A 261 -9.89 -10.36 -13.91
C ASP A 261 -10.03 -11.04 -12.53
N TYR A 262 -9.79 -12.36 -12.47
CA TYR A 262 -9.76 -13.13 -11.23
C TYR A 262 -8.45 -12.94 -10.46
N LEU A 263 -7.33 -12.69 -11.17
CA LEU A 263 -6.04 -12.41 -10.54
C LEU A 263 -6.07 -11.10 -9.75
N GLY A 264 -6.65 -10.03 -10.31
CA GLY A 264 -6.80 -8.75 -9.58
C GLY A 264 -7.57 -8.93 -8.27
N ALA A 265 -8.71 -9.64 -8.33
CA ALA A 265 -9.51 -9.93 -7.15
C ALA A 265 -8.81 -10.87 -6.14
N PHE A 266 -8.00 -11.83 -6.62
CA PHE A 266 -7.15 -12.65 -5.77
C PHE A 266 -6.10 -11.83 -5.03
N LEU A 267 -5.41 -10.92 -5.73
CA LEU A 267 -4.40 -10.04 -5.15
C LEU A 267 -5.02 -9.16 -4.06
N ASP A 268 -6.14 -8.50 -4.32
CA ASP A 268 -6.85 -7.66 -3.34
C ASP A 268 -7.16 -8.38 -2.02
N MET A 269 -7.56 -9.64 -2.11
CA MET A 269 -7.95 -10.41 -0.94
C MET A 269 -6.74 -11.02 -0.22
N SER A 270 -5.68 -11.37 -0.94
CA SER A 270 -4.56 -12.20 -0.44
C SER A 270 -3.28 -11.42 -0.15
N VAL A 271 -3.11 -10.25 -0.77
CA VAL A 271 -1.89 -9.43 -0.68
C VAL A 271 -2.20 -8.20 0.16
N LYS A 272 -1.50 -8.09 1.30
CA LYS A 272 -1.64 -6.98 2.27
C LYS A 272 -0.43 -6.05 2.18
N TYR A 273 -0.25 -5.47 0.98
CA TYR A 273 0.96 -4.72 0.67
C TYR A 273 0.98 -3.32 1.29
N TYR A 274 -0.18 -2.67 1.51
CA TYR A 274 -0.25 -1.40 2.23
C TYR A 274 0.12 -1.60 3.70
N GLU A 275 -0.44 -2.62 4.36
CA GLU A 275 -0.11 -2.94 5.75
C GLU A 275 1.37 -3.30 5.90
N HIS A 276 1.86 -4.25 5.08
CA HIS A 276 3.23 -4.75 5.17
C HIS A 276 4.26 -3.64 4.99
N THR A 277 4.19 -2.92 3.86
CA THR A 277 5.14 -1.83 3.58
C THR A 277 4.88 -0.60 4.45
N GLY A 278 3.65 -0.41 4.91
CA GLY A 278 3.27 0.67 5.83
C GLY A 278 3.93 0.53 7.19
N ILE A 279 3.90 -0.68 7.77
CA ILE A 279 4.64 -1.00 9.00
C ILE A 279 6.15 -0.76 8.80
N GLN A 280 6.71 -1.20 7.68
CA GLN A 280 8.13 -0.94 7.36
C GLN A 280 8.43 0.55 7.24
N THR A 281 7.54 1.34 6.63
CA THR A 281 7.69 2.79 6.46
C THR A 281 7.73 3.48 7.82
N LEU A 282 6.79 3.12 8.70
CA LEU A 282 6.73 3.65 10.05
C LEU A 282 7.97 3.30 10.85
N ALA A 283 8.40 2.03 10.81
CA ALA A 283 9.60 1.58 11.50
C ALA A 283 10.83 2.38 11.06
N ARG A 284 11.07 2.49 9.74
CA ARG A 284 12.18 3.27 9.21
C ARG A 284 12.12 4.73 9.68
N ARG A 285 10.98 5.40 9.52
CA ARG A 285 10.83 6.83 9.88
C ARG A 285 11.02 7.09 11.37
N LEU A 286 10.48 6.21 12.22
CA LEU A 286 10.67 6.29 13.67
C LEU A 286 12.12 6.09 14.06
N ILE A 287 12.82 5.15 13.40
CA ILE A 287 14.24 4.87 13.65
C ILE A 287 15.12 6.02 13.18
N GLU A 288 14.89 6.54 11.98
CA GLU A 288 15.60 7.70 11.42
C GLU A 288 15.45 8.93 12.32
N ARG A 289 14.24 9.17 12.83
CA ARG A 289 14.00 10.27 13.77
C ARG A 289 14.61 10.00 15.15
N ALA A 290 14.48 8.78 15.66
CA ALA A 290 15.02 8.39 16.96
C ALA A 290 16.54 8.56 17.02
N VAL A 291 17.27 8.12 15.99
CA VAL A 291 18.73 8.27 15.94
C VAL A 291 19.15 9.74 15.77
N ALA A 292 18.33 10.59 15.15
CA ALA A 292 18.61 12.02 15.02
C ALA A 292 18.35 12.81 16.32
N GLU A 293 17.55 12.26 17.24
CA GLU A 293 17.19 12.89 18.51
C GLU A 293 18.06 12.43 19.71
N ILE A 294 18.91 11.41 19.50
CA ILE A 294 19.87 10.88 20.48
C ILE A 294 21.26 11.42 20.16
#